data_AF-A0A6J2KRC3-F1
#
_entry.id   AF-A0A6J2KRC3-F1
#
_cell.length_a   1.000
_cell.length_b   1.000
_cell.length_c   1.000
_cell.angle_alpha   90.00
_cell.angle_beta   90.00
_cell.angle_gamma   90.00
#
_symmetry.space_group_name_H-M   'P 1'
#
loop_
_entity.id
_entity.type
_entity.pdbx_description
1 polymer ?
#
loop_
_entity_poly.entity_id
_entity_poly.type
_entity_poly.pdbx_seq_one_letter_code
_entity_poly.pdbx_strand_id
1 'polypeptide(L)'
;LDTRVIGEVEDIILQPSPEDKYGGLKSELIRRLSTSEEQRVRQLVSDVELDDRRPSQFLRHLRSLAGKTLTDENLLRQLWMRRLPQHLQAILAAQSELSLDKVAKLADNILEVSPGMVAPHSSAVFSAKDLKIAYEDHKAKASKAIQKYQEDASLENTSS
;
A
#
# COMPACT_ATOMS: atom_id res chain seq x y z
N LEU A 1 -17.94 2.54 5.75
CA LEU A 1 -17.85 1.53 4.69
C LEU A 1 -17.53 2.28 3.40
N ASP A 2 -16.39 1.99 2.77
CA ASP A 2 -15.95 2.66 1.55
C ASP A 2 -16.89 2.34 0.38
N THR A 3 -17.39 3.36 -0.32
CA THR A 3 -18.23 3.23 -1.53
C THR A 3 -17.58 2.42 -2.65
N ARG A 4 -16.26 2.24 -2.63
CA ARG A 4 -15.53 1.39 -3.58
C ARG A 4 -15.61 -0.09 -3.25
N VAL A 5 -15.70 -0.44 -1.96
CA VAL A 5 -15.94 -1.82 -1.52
C VAL A 5 -17.32 -2.26 -1.97
N ILE A 6 -18.30 -1.36 -1.94
CA ILE A 6 -19.68 -1.61 -2.40
C ILE A 6 -19.70 -2.02 -3.88
N GLY A 7 -18.91 -1.38 -4.75
CA GLY A 7 -18.84 -1.73 -6.17
C GLY A 7 -18.13 -3.06 -6.46
N GLU A 8 -17.12 -3.44 -5.66
CA GLU A 8 -16.42 -4.73 -5.83
C GLU A 8 -17.25 -5.95 -5.39
N VAL A 9 -18.28 -5.72 -4.55
CA VAL A 9 -19.16 -6.78 -4.02
C VAL A 9 -20.58 -6.78 -4.60
N GLU A 10 -20.94 -5.77 -5.39
CA GLU A 10 -22.31 -5.58 -5.88
C GLU A 10 -22.75 -6.76 -6.76
N ASP A 11 -21.89 -7.26 -7.64
CA ASP A 11 -22.19 -8.39 -8.51
C ASP A 11 -22.30 -9.73 -7.76
N ILE A 12 -21.55 -9.92 -6.68
CA ILE A 12 -21.62 -11.14 -5.85
C ILE A 12 -22.92 -11.18 -5.04
N ILE A 13 -23.42 -10.00 -4.64
CA ILE A 13 -24.73 -9.87 -3.99
C ILE A 13 -25.87 -10.09 -4.99
N LEU A 14 -25.67 -9.68 -6.26
CA LEU A 14 -26.66 -9.81 -7.34
C LEU A 14 -26.72 -11.20 -7.98
N GLN A 15 -25.65 -12.02 -7.87
CA GLN A 15 -25.62 -13.41 -8.37
C GLN A 15 -25.26 -14.42 -7.26
N PRO A 16 -26.20 -14.78 -6.37
CA PRO A 16 -25.96 -15.80 -5.37
C PRO A 16 -25.90 -17.20 -6.00
N SER A 17 -24.77 -17.91 -5.83
CA SER A 17 -24.64 -19.31 -6.23
C SER A 17 -25.62 -20.22 -5.44
N PRO A 18 -26.23 -21.25 -6.05
CA PRO A 18 -27.38 -21.94 -5.46
C PRO A 18 -27.06 -22.87 -4.27
N GLU A 19 -25.83 -23.41 -4.19
CA GLU A 19 -25.54 -24.58 -3.35
C GLU A 19 -24.75 -24.30 -2.06
N ASP A 20 -24.05 -23.16 -1.96
CA ASP A 20 -23.38 -22.73 -0.72
C ASP A 20 -23.30 -21.20 -0.64
N LYS A 21 -24.47 -20.58 -0.41
CA LYS A 21 -24.70 -19.13 -0.51
C LYS A 21 -23.80 -18.29 0.38
N TYR A 22 -23.38 -18.82 1.53
CA TYR A 22 -22.59 -18.06 2.51
C TYR A 22 -21.10 -18.43 2.43
N GLY A 23 -20.76 -19.71 2.27
CA GLY A 23 -19.38 -20.17 2.10
C GLY A 23 -18.76 -19.66 0.80
N GLY A 24 -19.49 -19.76 -0.31
CA GLY A 24 -19.07 -19.25 -1.61
C GLY A 24 -18.96 -17.73 -1.65
N LEU A 25 -19.96 -17.02 -1.09
CA LEU A 25 -19.94 -15.56 -0.99
C LEU A 25 -18.74 -15.07 -0.15
N LYS A 26 -18.49 -15.69 1.01
CA LYS A 26 -17.33 -15.35 1.84
C LYS A 26 -16.01 -15.60 1.12
N SER A 27 -15.88 -16.77 0.50
CA SER A 27 -14.64 -17.15 -0.19
C SER A 27 -14.36 -16.22 -1.37
N GLU A 28 -15.38 -15.89 -2.14
CA GLU A 28 -15.28 -14.98 -3.29
C GLU A 28 -15.00 -13.54 -2.84
N LEU A 29 -15.63 -13.08 -1.76
CA LEU A 29 -15.36 -11.79 -1.15
C LEU A 29 -13.91 -11.67 -0.70
N ILE A 30 -13.42 -12.68 0.04
CA ILE A 30 -12.03 -12.73 0.49
C ILE A 30 -11.10 -12.72 -0.73
N ARG A 31 -11.35 -13.58 -1.72
CA ARG A 31 -10.53 -13.69 -2.94
C ARG A 31 -10.40 -12.36 -3.66
N ARG A 32 -11.50 -11.64 -3.87
CA ARG A 32 -11.51 -10.38 -4.62
C ARG A 32 -10.87 -9.24 -3.83
N LEU A 33 -11.20 -9.11 -2.55
CA LEU A 33 -10.58 -8.09 -1.70
C LEU A 33 -9.06 -8.32 -1.55
N SER A 34 -8.62 -9.58 -1.43
CA SER A 34 -7.19 -9.93 -1.45
C SER A 34 -6.54 -9.58 -2.78
N THR A 35 -7.18 -9.89 -3.91
CA THR A 35 -6.67 -9.53 -5.25
C THR A 35 -6.55 -7.99 -5.41
N SER A 36 -7.55 -7.24 -4.93
CA SER A 36 -7.57 -5.78 -4.94
C SER A 36 -6.46 -5.20 -4.06
N GLU A 37 -6.20 -5.79 -2.89
CA GLU A 37 -5.07 -5.41 -2.03
C GLU A 37 -3.72 -5.70 -2.67
N GLU A 38 -3.53 -6.88 -3.26
CA GLU A 38 -2.32 -7.24 -3.99
C GLU A 38 -2.06 -6.30 -5.17
N GLN A 39 -3.09 -5.93 -5.91
CA GLN A 39 -2.99 -4.95 -7.00
C GLN A 39 -2.58 -3.57 -6.47
N ARG A 40 -3.09 -3.18 -5.30
CA ARG A 40 -2.75 -1.91 -4.64
C ARG A 40 -1.30 -1.88 -4.18
N VAL A 41 -0.83 -2.96 -3.55
CA VAL A 41 0.58 -3.16 -3.18
C VAL A 41 1.46 -3.18 -4.43
N ARG A 42 1.05 -3.87 -5.49
CA ARG A 42 1.76 -3.85 -6.78
C ARG A 42 1.84 -2.44 -7.35
N GLN A 43 0.79 -1.62 -7.26
CA GLN A 43 0.82 -0.23 -7.71
C GLN A 43 1.76 0.64 -6.86
N LEU A 44 1.75 0.47 -5.53
CA LEU A 44 2.67 1.15 -4.61
C LEU A 44 4.14 0.79 -4.90
N VAL A 45 4.40 -0.47 -5.22
CA VAL A 45 5.75 -0.99 -5.47
C VAL A 45 6.18 -0.77 -6.92
N SER A 46 5.25 -0.74 -7.86
CA SER A 46 5.53 -0.44 -9.26
C SER A 46 6.07 0.98 -9.41
N ASP A 47 6.90 1.18 -10.42
CA ASP A 47 7.43 2.49 -10.80
C ASP A 47 6.30 3.32 -11.44
N VAL A 48 5.28 3.68 -10.65
CA VAL A 48 4.35 4.75 -11.03
C VAL A 48 5.21 5.99 -11.17
N GLU A 49 5.41 6.40 -12.42
CA GLU A 49 6.16 7.60 -12.76
C GLU A 49 5.50 8.79 -12.08
N LEU A 50 6.34 9.69 -11.56
CA LEU A 50 5.90 11.01 -11.10
C LEU A 50 5.59 11.84 -12.35
N ASP A 51 4.55 11.43 -13.08
CA ASP A 51 4.16 12.02 -14.36
C ASP A 51 3.60 13.41 -14.08
N ASP A 52 4.44 14.43 -14.29
CA ASP A 52 4.25 15.89 -14.19
C ASP A 52 3.46 16.42 -12.97
N ARG A 53 3.34 15.59 -11.92
CA ARG A 53 2.55 15.88 -10.72
C ARG A 53 3.40 16.53 -9.64
N ARG A 54 2.79 17.50 -8.95
CA ARG A 54 3.39 18.11 -7.76
C ARG A 54 3.66 17.03 -6.68
N PRO A 55 4.81 17.05 -6.00
CA PRO A 55 5.15 16.13 -4.91
C PRO A 55 4.06 15.97 -3.84
N SER A 56 3.35 17.04 -3.48
CA SER A 56 2.19 16.96 -2.55
C SER A 56 1.00 16.21 -3.11
N GLN A 57 0.71 16.34 -4.39
CA GLN A 57 -0.35 15.60 -5.06
C GLN A 57 0.00 14.12 -5.15
N PHE A 58 1.27 13.81 -5.45
CA PHE A 58 1.77 12.44 -5.47
C PHE A 58 1.67 11.78 -4.08
N LEU A 59 2.03 12.51 -3.01
CA LEU A 59 1.86 12.00 -1.64
C LEU A 59 0.39 11.67 -1.32
N ARG A 60 -0.55 12.53 -1.71
CA ARG A 60 -2.00 12.27 -1.49
C ARG A 60 -2.48 11.06 -2.27
N HIS A 61 -1.97 10.87 -3.48
CA HIS A 61 -2.24 9.67 -4.27
C HIS A 61 -1.67 8.42 -3.59
N LEU A 62 -0.43 8.45 -3.13
CA LEU A 62 0.17 7.35 -2.35
C LEU A 62 -0.62 7.05 -1.08
N ARG A 63 -1.12 8.05 -0.35
CA ARG A 63 -2.02 7.81 0.80
C ARG A 63 -3.34 7.16 0.39
N SER A 64 -3.92 7.58 -0.73
CA SER A 64 -5.14 6.95 -1.24
C SER A 64 -4.91 5.51 -1.70
N LEU A 65 -3.72 5.18 -2.19
CA LEU A 65 -3.32 3.82 -2.56
C LEU A 65 -2.90 3.01 -1.33
N ALA A 66 -2.24 3.60 -0.34
CA ALA A 66 -1.92 2.95 0.93
C ALA A 66 -3.18 2.47 1.65
N GLY A 67 -4.26 3.25 1.58
CA GLY A 67 -5.54 2.92 2.19
C GLY A 67 -5.37 2.56 3.67
N LYS A 68 -5.99 1.45 4.11
CA LYS A 68 -5.78 0.86 5.45
C LYS A 68 -4.63 -0.13 5.53
N THR A 69 -4.02 -0.48 4.39
CA THR A 69 -2.98 -1.52 4.29
C THR A 69 -1.61 -1.00 4.75
N LEU A 70 -1.35 0.30 4.59
CA LEU A 70 -0.11 0.95 5.01
C LEU A 70 -0.41 2.16 5.90
N THR A 71 -0.47 1.92 7.21
CA THR A 71 -0.60 2.95 8.25
C THR A 71 0.74 3.55 8.68
N ASP A 72 1.87 2.99 8.24
CA ASP A 72 3.20 3.46 8.61
C ASP A 72 3.61 4.69 7.78
N GLU A 73 3.58 5.86 8.42
CA GLU A 73 4.05 7.13 7.87
C GLU A 73 5.53 7.09 7.46
N ASN A 74 6.38 6.31 8.13
CA ASN A 74 7.81 6.23 7.80
C ASN A 74 8.02 5.45 6.51
N LEU A 75 7.31 4.34 6.32
CA LEU A 75 7.36 3.58 5.08
C LEU A 75 6.79 4.41 3.91
N LEU A 76 5.70 5.14 4.13
CA LEU A 76 5.14 6.06 3.15
C LEU A 76 6.13 7.17 2.79
N ARG A 77 6.84 7.74 3.78
CA ARG A 77 7.89 8.75 3.57
C ARG A 77 9.04 8.20 2.73
N GLN A 78 9.54 7.00 3.04
CA GLN A 78 10.61 6.37 2.27
C GLN A 78 10.18 6.11 0.82
N LEU A 79 8.98 5.59 0.62
CA LEU A 79 8.43 5.33 -0.70
C LEU A 79 8.29 6.62 -1.51
N TRP A 80 7.73 7.66 -0.89
CA TRP A 80 7.57 8.98 -1.51
C TRP A 80 8.93 9.61 -1.85
N MET A 81 9.88 9.64 -0.91
CA MET A 81 11.22 10.21 -1.12
C MET A 81 11.95 9.54 -2.28
N ARG A 82 11.90 8.21 -2.38
CA ARG A 82 12.61 7.44 -3.41
C ARG A 82 12.12 7.72 -4.83
N ARG A 83 10.88 8.22 -4.96
CA ARG A 83 10.25 8.56 -6.23
C ARG A 83 10.52 10.02 -6.65
N LEU A 84 11.10 10.84 -5.77
CA LEU A 84 11.49 12.21 -6.10
C LEU A 84 12.84 12.25 -6.81
N PRO A 85 13.11 13.28 -7.63
CA PRO A 85 14.43 13.57 -8.15
C PRO A 85 15.50 13.68 -7.05
N GLN A 86 16.73 13.24 -7.36
CA GLN A 86 17.83 13.17 -6.39
C GLN A 86 18.15 14.52 -5.72
N HIS A 87 17.99 15.63 -6.45
CA HIS A 87 18.21 16.97 -5.89
C HIS A 87 17.15 17.32 -4.82
N LEU A 88 15.88 16.95 -5.01
CA LEU A 88 14.85 17.10 -3.98
C LEU A 88 15.13 16.19 -2.80
N GLN A 89 15.52 14.94 -3.03
CA GLN A 89 15.86 14.01 -1.97
C GLN A 89 16.95 14.57 -1.04
N ALA A 90 18.01 15.15 -1.61
CA ALA A 90 19.12 15.72 -0.83
C ALA A 90 18.67 16.86 0.09
N ILE A 91 17.80 17.75 -0.41
CA ILE A 91 17.30 18.90 0.37
C ILE A 91 16.33 18.43 1.46
N LEU A 92 15.45 17.48 1.13
CA LEU A 92 14.41 16.99 2.04
C LEU A 92 14.96 15.99 3.08
N ALA A 93 16.09 15.33 2.82
CA ALA A 93 16.73 14.41 3.77
C ALA A 93 17.15 15.10 5.07
N ALA A 94 17.51 16.38 5.01
CA ALA A 94 17.81 17.20 6.19
C ALA A 94 16.56 17.60 6.99
N GLN A 95 15.35 17.32 6.48
CA GLN A 95 14.07 17.74 7.06
C GLN A 95 13.33 16.56 7.70
N SER A 96 14.04 15.65 8.37
CA SER A 96 13.46 14.44 9.02
C SER A 96 12.44 14.77 10.11
N GLU A 97 12.65 15.87 10.83
CA GLU A 97 11.80 16.32 11.95
C GLU A 97 10.44 16.90 11.51
N LEU A 98 10.29 17.22 10.22
CA LEU A 98 9.05 17.76 9.69
C LEU A 98 8.06 16.64 9.36
N SER A 99 6.77 16.92 9.58
CA SER A 99 5.70 16.02 9.14
C SER A 99 5.69 15.86 7.62
N LEU A 100 5.28 14.69 7.15
CA LEU A 100 5.32 14.35 5.73
C LEU A 100 4.54 15.35 4.85
N ASP A 101 3.42 15.87 5.35
CA ASP A 101 2.65 16.94 4.69
C ASP A 101 3.43 18.27 4.54
N LYS A 102 4.23 18.65 5.54
CA LYS A 102 5.04 19.87 5.49
C LYS A 102 6.22 19.71 4.52
N VAL A 103 6.84 18.53 4.51
CA VAL A 103 7.95 18.18 3.61
C VAL A 103 7.45 18.16 2.16
N ALA A 104 6.24 17.67 1.92
CA ALA A 104 5.65 17.67 0.58
C ALA A 104 5.33 19.08 0.06
N LYS A 105 4.85 19.99 0.92
CA LYS A 105 4.69 21.40 0.55
C LYS A 105 6.02 22.09 0.27
N LEU A 106 7.06 21.75 1.03
CA LEU A 106 8.41 22.27 0.79
C LEU A 106 8.95 21.78 -0.55
N ALA A 107 8.71 20.51 -0.89
CA ALA A 107 9.08 19.93 -2.18
C ALA A 107 8.39 20.65 -3.36
N ASP A 108 7.10 20.99 -3.22
CA ASP A 108 6.38 21.78 -4.23
C ASP A 108 7.04 23.15 -4.43
N ASN A 109 7.35 23.86 -3.34
CA ASN A 109 8.00 25.18 -3.41
C ASN A 109 9.38 25.11 -4.08
N ILE A 110 10.16 24.06 -3.81
CA ILE A 110 11.49 23.88 -4.43
C ILE A 110 11.37 23.69 -5.95
N LEU A 111 10.37 22.91 -6.39
CA LEU A 111 10.10 22.73 -7.82
C LEU A 111 9.62 24.03 -8.51
N GLU A 112 8.83 24.85 -7.81
CA GLU A 112 8.39 26.15 -8.34
C GLU A 112 9.54 27.16 -8.46
N VAL A 113 10.54 27.10 -7.58
CA VAL A 113 11.70 28.01 -7.59
C VAL A 113 12.80 27.56 -8.55
N SER A 114 12.87 26.26 -8.89
CA SER A 114 13.90 25.71 -9.80
C SER A 114 13.34 24.69 -10.79
N PRO A 115 12.61 25.13 -11.84
CA PRO A 115 12.06 24.23 -12.86
C PRO A 115 13.12 23.58 -13.79
N GLY A 116 14.40 23.96 -13.68
CA GLY A 116 15.45 23.59 -14.64
C GLY A 116 16.33 22.36 -14.31
N MET A 117 16.05 21.63 -13.22
CA MET A 117 16.97 20.58 -12.72
C MET A 117 16.46 19.13 -12.89
N VAL A 118 15.53 18.93 -13.83
CA VAL A 118 15.05 17.61 -14.28
C VAL A 118 16.09 16.92 -15.16
N ALA A 119 17.19 16.46 -14.57
CA ALA A 119 18.03 15.45 -15.22
C ALA A 119 17.37 14.07 -15.10
N PRO A 120 17.47 13.20 -16.12
CA PRO A 120 16.82 11.90 -16.10
C PRO A 120 17.51 10.93 -15.12
N HIS A 121 16.70 10.38 -14.22
CA HIS A 121 16.75 9.03 -13.62
C HIS A 121 18.07 8.54 -13.01
N SER A 122 18.11 8.47 -11.67
CA SER A 122 18.87 7.42 -10.98
C SER A 122 17.88 6.42 -10.39
N SER A 123 17.64 5.34 -11.14
CA SER A 123 16.84 4.19 -10.73
C SER A 123 17.58 3.42 -9.63
N ALA A 124 17.33 3.76 -8.37
CA ALA A 124 17.72 2.90 -7.25
C ALA A 124 16.77 1.68 -7.22
N VAL A 125 17.19 0.59 -7.83
CA VAL A 125 16.46 -0.69 -7.86
C VAL A 125 16.44 -1.28 -6.44
N PHE A 126 15.27 -1.57 -5.89
CA PHE A 126 15.18 -2.46 -4.72
C PHE A 126 15.55 -3.85 -5.23
N SER A 127 16.60 -4.48 -4.70
CA SER A 127 16.96 -5.83 -5.15
C SER A 127 15.77 -6.75 -4.89
N ALA A 128 15.33 -7.50 -5.91
CA ALA A 128 14.23 -8.45 -5.81
C ALA A 128 14.42 -9.47 -4.67
N LYS A 129 15.66 -9.65 -4.20
CA LYS A 129 16.01 -10.48 -3.04
C LYS A 129 15.46 -9.92 -1.73
N ASP A 130 15.59 -8.61 -1.50
CA ASP A 130 15.16 -7.97 -0.26
C ASP A 130 13.63 -7.95 -0.13
N LEU A 131 12.94 -7.79 -1.26
CA LEU A 131 11.48 -7.84 -1.32
C LEU A 131 10.92 -9.26 -1.11
N LYS A 132 11.64 -10.28 -1.59
CA LYS A 132 11.27 -11.68 -1.36
C LYS A 132 11.37 -12.03 0.13
N ILE A 133 12.39 -11.51 0.82
CA ILE A 133 12.56 -11.73 2.26
C ILE A 133 11.41 -11.10 3.05
N ALA A 134 11.04 -9.86 2.74
CA ALA A 134 9.93 -9.18 3.41
C ALA A 134 8.57 -9.85 3.16
N TYR A 135 8.32 -10.34 1.94
CA TYR A 135 7.11 -11.06 1.59
C TYR A 135 6.99 -12.41 2.32
N GLU A 136 8.07 -13.20 2.39
CA GLU A 136 8.06 -14.49 3.08
C GLU A 136 7.94 -14.33 4.61
N ASP A 137 8.55 -13.30 5.20
CA ASP A 137 8.40 -13.01 6.64
C ASP A 137 6.95 -12.63 6.98
N HIS A 138 6.32 -11.78 6.18
CA HIS A 138 4.92 -11.40 6.38
C HIS A 138 3.97 -12.59 6.18
N LYS A 139 4.22 -13.43 5.17
CA LYS A 139 3.46 -14.65 4.91
C LYS A 139 3.56 -15.65 6.07
N ALA A 140 4.76 -15.83 6.63
CA ALA A 140 4.97 -16.72 7.77
C ALA A 140 4.23 -16.24 9.02
N LYS A 141 4.22 -14.93 9.29
CA LYS A 141 3.46 -14.33 10.39
C LYS A 141 1.95 -14.53 10.24
N ALA A 142 1.43 -14.37 9.02
CA ALA A 142 0.01 -14.62 8.73
C ALA A 142 -0.38 -16.09 8.94
N SER A 143 0.42 -17.05 8.46
CA SER A 143 0.18 -18.49 8.71
C SER A 143 0.15 -18.82 10.19
N LYS A 144 1.06 -18.24 10.98
CA LYS A 144 1.13 -18.48 12.42
C LYS A 144 -0.08 -17.91 13.18
N ALA A 145 -0.57 -16.75 12.75
CA ALA A 145 -1.79 -16.17 13.31
C ALA A 145 -3.03 -17.03 13.00
N ILE A 146 -3.16 -17.52 11.77
CA ILE A 146 -4.26 -18.40 11.35
C ILE A 146 -4.26 -19.70 12.16
N GLN A 147 -3.09 -20.30 12.39
CA GLN A 147 -2.98 -21.53 13.18
C GLN A 147 -3.38 -21.31 14.64
N LYS A 148 -2.97 -20.17 15.23
CA LYS A 148 -3.35 -19.81 16.60
C LYS A 148 -4.87 -19.69 16.76
N TYR A 149 -5.55 -19.05 15.79
CA TYR A 149 -7.01 -18.95 15.80
C TYR A 149 -7.72 -20.31 15.71
N GLN A 150 -7.12 -21.29 15.03
CA GLN A 150 -7.68 -22.65 14.93
C GLN A 150 -7.50 -23.47 16.22
N GLU A 151 -6.39 -23.28 16.94
CA GLU A 151 -6.16 -23.89 18.26
C GLU A 151 -7.10 -23.30 19.33
N ASP A 152 -7.21 -21.97 19.39
CA ASP A 152 -8.08 -21.28 20.36
C ASP A 152 -9.56 -21.68 20.15
N ALA A 153 -10.00 -21.80 18.89
CA ALA A 153 -11.36 -22.24 18.55
C ALA A 153 -11.63 -23.74 18.87
N SER A 154 -10.59 -24.57 18.97
CA SER A 154 -10.72 -25.98 19.34
C SER A 154 -10.84 -26.19 20.85
N LEU A 155 -10.28 -25.28 21.66
CA LEU A 155 -10.32 -25.33 23.12
C LEU A 155 -11.67 -24.87 23.71
N GLU A 156 -12.38 -23.95 23.05
CA GLU A 156 -13.73 -23.54 23.46
C GLU A 156 -14.79 -24.63 23.23
N ASN A 157 -14.55 -25.55 22.30
CA ASN A 157 -15.54 -26.57 21.91
C ASN A 157 -15.45 -27.87 22.74
N THR A 158 -14.50 -27.99 23.67
CA THR A 158 -14.31 -29.17 24.54
C THR A 158 -14.67 -28.92 26.00
N SER A 159 -15.14 -27.72 26.37
CA SER A 159 -15.37 -27.33 27.76
C SER A 159 -16.85 -27.20 28.14
N SER A 160 -17.75 -27.91 27.45
CA SER A 160 -19.18 -27.99 27.78
C SER A 160 -19.68 -29.41 27.94
#